data_AF-A0A3D5MVE1-F1
#
_entry.id   AF-A0A3D5MVE1-F1
#
_cell.length_a   1.000
_cell.length_b   1.000
_cell.length_c   1.000
_cell.angle_alpha   90.00
_cell.angle_beta   90.00
_cell.angle_gamma   90.00
#
_symmetry.space_group_name_H-M   'P 1'
#
loop_
_entity.id
_entity.type
_entity.pdbx_description
1 polymer ?
#
loop_
_entity_poly.entity_id
_entity_poly.type
_entity_poly.pdbx_seq_one_letter_code
_entity_poly.pdbx_strand_id
1 'polypeptide(L)' 'LKEKDRIVLNLYYYEGLTLKEIGKILNVSESRVCQLHSRSIRNLRECMKKLHYVD' A
#
# COMPACT_ATOMS: atom_id res chain seq x y z
N LEU A 1 -9.07 4.81 -1.12
CA LEU A 1 -8.26 3.57 -1.05
C LEU A 1 -9.16 2.43 -0.64
N LYS A 2 -9.00 1.23 -1.21
CA LYS A 2 -9.72 0.05 -0.72
C LYS A 2 -9.14 -0.36 0.63
N GLU A 3 -9.91 -1.06 1.45
CA GLU A 3 -9.51 -1.46 2.82
C GLU A 3 -8.18 -2.23 2.85
N LYS A 4 -8.00 -3.18 1.92
CA LYS A 4 -6.76 -3.95 1.75
C LYS A 4 -5.53 -3.09 1.42
N ASP A 5 -5.72 -2.03 0.63
CA ASP A 5 -4.64 -1.11 0.25
C ASP A 5 -4.13 -0.34 1.48
N ARG A 6 -5.06 0.11 2.34
CA ARG A 6 -4.73 0.81 3.60
C ARG A 6 -4.00 -0.11 4.57
N ILE A 7 -4.42 -1.36 4.69
CA ILE A 7 -3.77 -2.35 5.58
C ILE A 7 -2.32 -2.59 5.14
N VAL A 8 -2.06 -2.79 3.84
CA VAL A 8 -0.69 -2.99 3.32
C VAL A 8 0.21 -1.79 3.65
N LEU A 9 -0.29 -0.57 3.46
CA LEU A 9 0.47 0.64 3.79
C LEU A 9 0.72 0.77 5.30
N ASN A 10 -0.28 0.42 6.13
CA ASN A 10 -0.13 0.49 7.59
C ASN A 10 0.96 -0.46 8.07
N LEU A 11 0.88 -1.73 7.67
CA LEU A 11 1.84 -2.76 8.04
C LEU A 11 3.26 -2.44 7.55
N TYR A 12 3.39 -1.81 6.37
CA TYR A 12 4.71 -1.47 5.82
C TYR A 12 5.34 -0.23 6.46
N TYR A 13 4.58 0.87 6.56
CA TYR A 13 5.14 2.16 6.99
C TYR A 13 5.07 2.41 8.50
N TYR A 14 4.05 1.89 9.18
CA TYR A 14 3.87 2.10 10.62
C TYR A 14 4.43 0.92 11.42
N GLU A 15 4.13 -0.31 11.00
CA GLU A 15 4.61 -1.51 11.70
C GLU A 15 6.00 -1.98 11.22
N GLY A 16 6.53 -1.39 10.14
CA GLY A 16 7.87 -1.69 9.61
C GLY A 16 8.03 -3.10 9.02
N LEU A 17 6.93 -3.80 8.69
CA LEU A 17 6.98 -5.16 8.17
C LEU A 17 7.45 -5.21 6.71
N THR A 18 8.15 -6.28 6.37
CA THR A 18 8.53 -6.57 4.98
C THR A 18 7.34 -7.05 4.15
N LEU A 19 7.41 -6.90 2.83
CA LEU A 19 6.36 -7.39 1.91
C LEU A 19 6.11 -8.89 2.04
N LYS A 20 7.16 -9.66 2.37
CA LYS A 20 7.08 -11.10 2.63
C LYS A 20 6.27 -11.42 3.89
N GLU A 21 6.51 -10.70 4.99
CA GLU A 21 5.76 -10.86 6.24
C GLU A 21 4.30 -10.44 6.08
N ILE A 22 4.06 -9.32 5.39
CA ILE A 22 2.72 -8.86 5.05
C ILE A 22 1.99 -9.89 4.20
N GLY A 23 2.68 -10.53 3.25
CA GLY A 23 2.10 -11.61 2.43
C GLY A 23 1.63 -12.78 3.28
N LYS A 24 2.41 -13.18 4.29
CA LYS A 24 2.02 -14.22 5.24
C LYS A 24 0.78 -13.81 6.06
N ILE A 25 0.75 -12.58 6.59
CA ILE A 25 -0.38 -12.06 7.38
C ILE A 25 -1.68 -12.01 6.56
N LEU A 26 -1.58 -11.55 5.31
CA LEU A 26 -2.73 -11.38 4.42
C LEU A 26 -3.08 -12.65 3.64
N ASN A 27 -2.35 -13.75 3.86
CA ASN A 27 -2.47 -15.02 3.14
C ASN A 27 -2.44 -14.86 1.61
N VAL A 28 -1.46 -14.09 1.11
CA VAL A 28 -1.21 -13.86 -0.31
C VAL A 28 0.28 -13.90 -0.62
N SER A 29 0.64 -14.03 -1.90
CA SER A 29 2.06 -13.98 -2.31
C SER A 29 2.67 -12.59 -2.09
N GLU A 30 3.98 -12.53 -1.87
CA GLU A 30 4.74 -11.28 -1.77
C GLU A 30 4.55 -10.40 -3.02
N SER A 31 4.55 -11.00 -4.21
CA SER A 31 4.28 -10.30 -5.48
C SER A 31 2.91 -9.62 -5.46
N ARG A 32 1.89 -10.28 -4.89
CA ARG A 32 0.56 -9.67 -4.74
C ARG A 32 0.60 -8.47 -3.81
N VAL A 33 1.34 -8.54 -2.71
CA VAL A 33 1.52 -7.39 -1.80
C VAL A 33 2.23 -6.24 -2.50
N CYS A 34 3.29 -6.51 -3.27
CA CYS A 34 4.00 -5.50 -4.06
C CYS A 34 3.08 -4.76 -5.04
N GLN A 35 2.19 -5.50 -5.72
CA GLN A 35 1.19 -4.90 -6.62
C GLN A 35 0.18 -4.03 -5.86
N LEU A 36 -0.30 -4.49 -4.70
CA LEU A 36 -1.22 -3.74 -3.85
C LEU A 36 -0.55 -2.45 -3.34
N HIS A 37 0.68 -2.54 -2.86
CA HIS A 37 1.48 -1.38 -2.42
C HIS A 37 1.65 -0.37 -3.56
N SER A 38 2.13 -0.80 -4.72
CA SER A 38 2.32 0.07 -5.89
C SER A 38 1.03 0.77 -6.32
N ARG A 39 -0.09 0.03 -6.35
CA ARG A 39 -1.42 0.58 -6.64
C ARG A 39 -1.84 1.62 -5.59
N SER A 40 -1.57 1.35 -4.31
CA SER A 40 -1.92 2.23 -3.20
C SER A 40 -1.17 3.56 -3.27
N ILE A 41 0.14 3.51 -3.55
CA ILE A 41 0.98 4.71 -3.74
C ILE A 41 0.50 5.53 -4.93
N ARG A 42 0.20 4.88 -6.07
CA ARG A 42 -0.36 5.58 -7.23
C ARG A 42 -1.67 6.28 -6.90
N ASN A 43 -2.59 5.60 -6.22
CA ASN A 43 -3.86 6.19 -5.81
C ASN A 43 -3.68 7.38 -4.85
N LEU A 44 -2.73 7.29 -3.92
CA LEU A 44 -2.39 8.40 -3.03
C LEU A 44 -1.87 9.61 -3.80
N ARG A 45 -0.92 9.41 -4.73
CA ARG A 45 -0.39 10.49 -5.57
C ARG A 45 -1.50 11.18 -6.38
N GLU A 46 -2.40 10.41 -6.97
CA GLU A 46 -3.53 10.97 -7.72
C GLU A 46 -4.51 11.75 -6.82
N CYS A 47 -4.72 11.29 -5.58
CA CYS A 47 -5.48 12.08 -4.59
C CYS A 47 -4.77 13.39 -4.23
N MET A 48 -3.45 13.37 -4.01
CA MET A 48 -2.70 14.57 -3.66
C MET A 48 -2.68 15.59 -4.81
N LYS A 49 -2.54 15.14 -6.06
CA LYS A 49 -2.66 15.99 -7.25
C LYS A 49 -4.04 16.66 -7.33
N LYS A 50 -5.12 15.90 -7.12
CA LYS A 50 -6.49 16.45 -7.12
C LYS A 50 -6.72 17.51 -6.05
N LEU A 51 -5.98 17.44 -4.95
CA LEU A 51 -6.04 18.41 -3.86
C LEU A 51 -5.04 19.56 -4.05
N HIS A 52 -4.35 19.63 -5.19
CA HIS A 52 -3.31 20.62 -5.51
C HIS A 52 -2.18 20.69 -4.46
N TYR A 53 -1.84 19.56 -3.82
CA TYR A 53 -0.72 19.46 -2.87
C TYR A 53 0.62 19.16 -3.55
N VAL A 54 0.62 18.77 -4.83
CA VAL A 54 1.82 18.42 -5.58
C VAL A 54 1.62 18.94 -7.00
N ASP A 55 2.47 19.89 -7.40
CA ASP A 55 2.50 20.51 -8.73
C ASP A 55 2.98 19.54 -9.81
#